data_AF-A0AAW8HC16-F1
#
_entry.id   AF-A0AAW8HC16-F1
#
_cell.length_a   1.000
_cell.length_b   1.000
_cell.length_c   1.000
_cell.angle_alpha   90.00
_cell.angle_beta   90.00
_cell.angle_gamma   90.00
#
_symmetry.space_group_name_H-M   'P 1'
#
loop_
_entity.id
_entity.type
_entity.pdbx_description
1 polymer ?
#
loop_
_entity_poly.entity_id
_entity_poly.type
_entity_poly.pdbx_seq_one_letter_code
_entity_poly.pdbx_strand_id
1 'polypeptide(L)' 'MTTRKLRLGPLPKTESTKLTFACPASLKADLDRYATLHAQTYGEAVDATVLIPHMLEAFMVGDRGFRKGGAGKAAPPKPS' A
#
# COMPACT_ATOMS: atom_id res chain seq x y z
N MET A 1 -16.15 -17.77 38.51
CA MET A 1 -15.31 -16.56 38.30
C MET A 1 -15.81 -15.84 37.07
N THR A 2 -16.43 -14.67 37.23
CA THR A 2 -17.06 -13.91 36.13
C THR A 2 -15.98 -13.31 35.23
N THR A 3 -15.92 -13.77 33.98
CA THR A 3 -15.06 -13.20 32.94
C THR A 3 -15.51 -11.76 32.68
N ARG A 4 -14.72 -10.77 33.14
CA ARG A 4 -14.95 -9.37 32.83
C ARG A 4 -14.76 -9.18 31.33
N LYS A 5 -15.85 -9.13 30.57
CA LYS A 5 -15.85 -8.69 29.17
C LYS A 5 -15.37 -7.25 29.14
N LEU A 6 -14.12 -7.05 28.71
CA LEU A 6 -13.61 -5.72 28.39
C LEU A 6 -14.48 -5.15 27.27
N ARG A 7 -14.88 -3.88 27.41
CA ARG A 7 -15.68 -3.16 26.40
C ARG A 7 -14.90 -2.94 25.09
N LEU A 8 -13.57 -3.07 25.17
CA LEU A 8 -12.68 -3.03 24.02
C LEU A 8 -12.46 -4.47 23.55
N GLY A 9 -12.91 -4.76 22.33
CA GLY A 9 -12.57 -5.99 21.63
C GLY A 9 -11.07 -6.05 21.30
N PRO A 10 -10.58 -7.16 20.74
CA PRO A 10 -9.19 -7.25 20.30
C PRO A 10 -8.86 -6.09 19.36
N LEU A 11 -7.74 -5.42 19.61
CA LEU A 11 -7.28 -4.32 18.77
C LEU A 11 -6.96 -4.81 17.35
N PRO A 12 -7.23 -4.01 16.31
CA PRO A 12 -6.85 -4.36 14.95
C PRO A 12 -5.34 -4.58 14.88
N LYS A 13 -4.94 -5.70 14.27
CA LYS A 13 -3.52 -6.00 14.03
C LYS A 13 -3.06 -5.14 12.85
N THR A 14 -2.21 -4.16 13.11
CA THR A 14 -1.48 -3.47 12.05
C THR A 14 -0.30 -4.35 11.64
N GLU A 15 -0.46 -5.13 10.58
CA GLU A 15 0.62 -5.93 10.01
C GLU A 15 1.36 -5.08 8.98
N SER A 16 2.68 -4.92 9.16
CA SER A 16 3.55 -4.25 8.19
C SER A 16 4.53 -5.27 7.62
N THR A 17 4.63 -5.33 6.29
CA THR A 17 5.55 -6.22 5.59
C THR A 17 6.68 -5.39 4.99
N LYS A 18 7.93 -5.72 5.35
CA LYS A 18 9.11 -5.14 4.70
C LYS A 18 9.39 -5.89 3.41
N LEU A 19 9.55 -5.17 2.32
CA LEU A 19 9.93 -5.69 1.01
C LEU A 19 11.28 -5.10 0.59
N THR A 20 12.15 -5.96 0.06
CA THR A 20 13.44 -5.56 -0.53
C THR A 20 13.40 -5.87 -2.02
N PHE A 21 13.75 -4.91 -2.87
CA PHE A 21 13.84 -5.10 -4.31
C PHE A 21 15.12 -4.49 -4.86
N ALA A 22 15.61 -5.03 -5.97
CA ALA A 22 16.70 -4.42 -6.73
C ALA A 22 16.16 -3.23 -7.50
N CYS A 23 16.54 -2.01 -7.11
CA CYS A 23 16.17 -0.79 -7.80
C CYS A 23 17.27 -0.41 -8.81
N PRO A 24 16.99 -0.37 -10.13
CA PRO A 24 17.94 0.14 -11.10
C PRO A 24 18.36 1.58 -10.77
N ALA A 25 19.63 1.92 -11.04
CA ALA A 25 20.16 3.24 -10.70
C ALA A 25 19.40 4.39 -11.38
N SER A 26 18.95 4.19 -12.62
CA SER A 26 18.10 5.16 -13.34
C SER A 26 16.78 5.41 -12.62
N LEU A 27 16.11 4.35 -12.18
CA LEU A 27 14.85 4.47 -11.45
C LEU A 27 15.05 5.19 -10.11
N LYS A 28 16.15 4.91 -9.39
CA LYS A 28 16.46 5.63 -8.14
C LYS A 28 16.64 7.13 -8.40
N ALA A 29 17.36 7.50 -9.45
CA ALA A 29 17.57 8.91 -9.81
C ALA A 29 16.25 9.62 -10.16
N ASP A 30 15.35 8.95 -10.90
CA ASP A 30 14.03 9.48 -11.22
C ASP A 30 13.16 9.66 -9.97
N LEU A 31 13.20 8.70 -9.04
CA LEU A 31 12.48 8.78 -7.76
C LEU A 31 12.99 9.94 -6.89
N ASP A 32 14.31 10.15 -6.83
CA ASP A 32 14.91 11.26 -6.08
C ASP A 32 14.53 12.62 -6.69
N ARG A 33 14.53 12.71 -8.02
CA ARG A 33 14.06 13.89 -8.72
C ARG A 33 12.59 14.16 -8.46
N TYR A 34 11.75 13.13 -8.47
CA TYR A 34 10.33 13.25 -8.17
C TYR A 34 10.10 13.75 -6.74
N ALA A 35 10.84 13.19 -5.77
CA ALA A 35 10.79 13.61 -4.38
C ALA A 35 11.18 15.09 -4.19
N THR A 36 12.21 15.54 -4.92
CA THR A 36 12.64 16.93 -4.96
C THR A 36 11.54 17.85 -5.51
N LEU A 37 10.89 17.47 -6.61
CA LEU A 37 9.79 18.25 -7.19
C LEU A 37 8.56 18.28 -6.28
N HIS A 38 8.25 17.17 -5.61
CA HIS A 38 7.19 17.11 -4.62
C HIS A 38 7.44 18.09 -3.47
N ALA A 39 8.67 18.12 -2.94
CA ALA A 39 9.07 19.04 -1.90
C ALA A 39 8.97 20.52 -2.33
N GLN A 40 9.35 20.82 -3.58
CA GLN A 40 9.18 22.17 -4.14
C GLN A 40 7.71 22.57 -4.25
N THR A 41 6.83 21.61 -4.55
CA THR A 41 5.40 21.86 -4.76
C THR A 41 4.63 22.01 -3.44
N TYR A 42 4.94 21.19 -2.44
CA TYR A 42 4.19 21.10 -1.19
C TYR A 42 4.94 21.65 0.03
N GLY A 43 6.19 22.09 -0.14
CA GLY A 43 6.99 22.72 0.91
C GLY A 43 7.61 21.74 1.92
N GLU A 44 7.39 20.44 1.77
CA GLU A 44 7.90 19.41 2.67
C GLU A 44 8.87 18.47 1.95
N ALA A 45 10.10 18.40 2.47
CA ALA A 45 11.09 17.45 1.99
C ALA A 45 10.68 16.03 2.36
N VAL A 46 10.40 15.23 1.33
CA VAL A 46 10.02 13.81 1.46
C VAL A 46 11.08 12.95 0.77
N ASP A 47 11.38 11.79 1.35
CA ASP A 47 12.27 10.80 0.72
C ASP A 47 11.49 9.91 -0.25
N ALA A 48 12.15 9.44 -1.30
CA ALA A 48 11.57 8.48 -2.26
C ALA A 48 10.96 7.26 -1.55
N THR A 49 11.59 6.75 -0.49
CA THR A 49 11.11 5.59 0.29
C THR A 49 9.76 5.82 0.96
N VAL A 50 9.42 7.08 1.27
CA VAL A 50 8.10 7.45 1.81
C VAL A 50 7.07 7.53 0.68
N LEU A 51 7.47 8.01 -0.49
CA LEU A 51 6.59 8.15 -1.65
C LEU A 51 6.28 6.81 -2.34
N ILE A 52 7.24 5.89 -2.39
CA ILE A 52 7.13 4.61 -3.11
C ILE A 52 5.86 3.83 -2.71
N PRO A 53 5.55 3.59 -1.41
CA PRO A 53 4.32 2.90 -1.03
C PRO A 53 3.05 3.59 -1.57
N HIS A 54 2.97 4.92 -1.47
CA HIS A 54 1.82 5.68 -1.97
C HIS A 54 1.70 5.64 -3.50
N MET A 55 2.82 5.73 -4.21
CA MET A 55 2.86 5.63 -5.67
C MET A 55 2.40 4.24 -6.14
N LEU A 56 2.85 3.17 -5.46
CA LEU A 56 2.45 1.81 -5.78
C LEU A 56 0.97 1.57 -5.49
N GLU A 57 0.45 2.08 -4.39
CA GLU A 57 -0.98 2.00 -4.06
C GLU A 57 -1.84 2.72 -5.12
N ALA A 58 -1.48 3.97 -5.46
CA ALA A 58 -2.17 4.74 -6.49
C ALA A 58 -2.12 4.03 -7.86
N PHE A 59 -0.98 3.43 -8.21
CA PHE A 59 -0.82 2.64 -9.43
C PHE A 59 -1.77 1.42 -9.45
N MET A 60 -1.85 0.65 -8.36
CA MET A 60 -2.74 -0.52 -8.26
C MET A 60 -4.22 -0.14 -8.36
N VAL A 61 -4.61 1.01 -7.77
CA VAL A 61 -5.98 1.53 -7.86
C VAL A 61 -6.31 2.02 -9.28
N GLY A 62 -5.32 2.61 -9.96
CA GLY A 62 -5.44 3.13 -11.32
C GLY A 62 -5.42 2.06 -12.41
N ASP A 63 -4.83 0.90 -12.16
CA ASP A 63 -4.74 -0.19 -13.14
C ASP A 63 -6.09 -0.91 -13.33
N ARG A 64 -6.85 -0.44 -14.32
CA ARG A 64 -8.15 -1.03 -14.69
C ARG A 64 -8.02 -2.47 -15.19
N GLY A 65 -6.91 -2.81 -15.84
CA GLY A 65 -6.63 -4.16 -16.34
C GLY A 65 -6.47 -5.14 -15.18
N PHE A 66 -5.70 -4.74 -14.17
CA PHE A 66 -5.57 -5.47 -12.92
C PHE A 66 -6.91 -5.63 -12.20
N ARG A 67 -7.68 -4.55 -12.04
CA ARG A 67 -8.96 -4.56 -11.32
C ARG A 67 -10.01 -5.46 -11.98
N LYS A 68 -10.05 -5.53 -13.31
CA LYS A 68 -11.01 -6.37 -14.04
C LYS A 68 -10.79 -7.88 -13.79
N GLY A 69 -9.58 -8.30 -13.44
CA GLY A 69 -9.25 -9.69 -13.11
C GLY A 69 -9.67 -10.13 -11.71
N GLY A 70 -9.93 -9.21 -10.77
CA GLY A 70 -10.23 -9.50 -9.37
C GLY A 70 -11.70 -9.78 -9.05
N ALA A 71 -12.64 -9.34 -9.88
CA ALA A 71 -14.09 -9.46 -9.62
C ALA A 71 -14.71 -10.81 -10.07
N GLY A 72 -13.93 -11.71 -10.67
CA GLY A 72 -14.42 -12.95 -11.28
C GLY A 72 -14.30 -14.23 -10.45
N LYS A 73 -13.69 -14.21 -9.27
CA LYS A 73 -13.48 -15.42 -8.44
C LYS A 73 -13.73 -15.17 -6.95
N ALA A 74 -14.99 -14.94 -6.58
CA ALA A 74 -15.42 -15.10 -5.19
C ALA A 74 -16.95 -15.27 -5.11
N ALA A 75 -17.50 -16.26 -5.79
CA ALA A 75 -18.78 -16.86 -5.38
C ALA A 75 -18.48 -18.30 -4.95
N PRO A 76 -18.66 -18.66 -3.67
CA PRO A 76 -18.50 -20.05 -3.26
C PRO A 76 -19.59 -20.90 -3.91
N PRO A 77 -19.30 -22.11 -4.39
CA PRO A 77 -20.32 -22.97 -4.95
C PRO A 77 -21.34 -23.34 -3.86
N LYS A 78 -22.63 -23.24 -4.20
CA LYS A 78 -23.74 -23.61 -3.33
C LYS A 78 -23.71 -25.14 -3.14
N PRO A 79 -23.70 -25.67 -1.91
CA PRO A 79 -23.71 -27.11 -1.70
C PRO A 79 -25.04 -27.69 -2.20
N SER A 80 -24.95 -28.78 -2.98
CA SER A 80 -26.07 -29.67 -3.32
C SER A 80 -26.25 -30.73 -2.25
#